data_AF-A0A8J6KN62-F1
#
_entry.id   AF-A0A8J6KN62-F1
#
_cell.length_a   1.000
_cell.length_b   1.000
_cell.length_c   1.000
_cell.angle_alpha   90.00
_cell.angle_beta   90.00
_cell.angle_gamma   90.00
#
_symmetry.space_group_name_H-M   'P 1'
#
loop_
_entity.id
_entity.type
_entity.pdbx_description
1 polymer ?
#
loop_
_entity_poly.entity_id
_entity_poly.type
_entity_poly.pdbx_seq_one_letter_code
_entity_poly.pdbx_strand_id
1 'polypeptide(L)'
;MNSNASPSTNLVVLVIEWLDVVLFTSQVRELVLDNCKANDGKIEGLTDEFVNLEFLSLISVGLFSVSDLPKLPKLKKLELSDNRIFGGLDRLAEELPSLTHLNLSGNKLKDISTLEPLVDLFIMAYAELRTSTPYTEKKLDCLKSLDLFGCEVTNLNDYRESVFKLLPQLSYLDGYDREDQEAPDSDVEVDGVEEAPDSDAEVDGVDKEEEDEEGEDEEEEEDEDGEEEEDDEEEDEDEDEDVEGEDDEDEVSGEEEEFGHDGEVDEDEEDEDEDEDEEEEESGKGEKRKRETDDEGEDD
;
A
#
# COMPACT_ATOMS: atom_id res chain seq x y z
N MET A 1 -23.88 20.85 -19.32
CA MET A 1 -23.76 21.09 -17.86
C MET A 1 -22.35 20.70 -17.49
N ASN A 2 -21.42 21.66 -17.55
CA ASN A 2 -20.04 21.41 -17.12
C ASN A 2 -20.01 21.48 -15.60
N SER A 3 -19.90 20.32 -14.97
CA SER A 3 -19.54 20.22 -13.56
C SER A 3 -18.07 20.60 -13.42
N ASN A 4 -17.82 21.89 -13.17
CA ASN A 4 -16.60 22.34 -12.52
C ASN A 4 -16.61 21.73 -11.11
N ALA A 5 -16.08 20.53 -10.97
CA ALA A 5 -15.58 20.06 -9.69
C ALA A 5 -14.38 20.95 -9.38
N SER A 6 -14.51 21.84 -8.39
CA SER A 6 -13.36 22.53 -7.81
C SER A 6 -12.32 21.47 -7.41
N PRO A 7 -11.02 21.67 -7.68
CA PRO A 7 -10.03 20.75 -7.17
C PRO A 7 -10.06 20.87 -5.65
N SER A 8 -10.58 19.86 -4.97
CA SER A 8 -10.36 19.74 -3.54
C SER A 8 -8.86 19.48 -3.39
N THR A 9 -8.10 20.52 -3.11
CA THR A 9 -6.67 20.39 -2.83
C THR A 9 -6.51 19.51 -1.59
N ASN A 10 -5.81 18.39 -1.78
CA ASN A 10 -5.60 17.37 -0.76
C ASN A 10 -4.60 17.92 0.27
N LEU A 11 -5.00 17.94 1.54
CA LEU A 11 -4.16 18.45 2.63
C LEU A 11 -2.88 17.62 2.79
N VAL A 12 -2.92 16.31 2.52
CA VAL A 12 -1.75 15.42 2.53
C VAL A 12 -0.72 15.88 1.49
N VAL A 13 -1.18 16.10 0.25
CA VAL A 13 -0.33 16.53 -0.87
C VAL A 13 0.27 17.90 -0.58
N LEU A 14 -0.54 18.85 -0.11
CA LEU A 14 -0.06 20.19 0.23
C LEU A 14 0.99 20.17 1.35
N VAL A 15 0.83 19.31 2.37
CA VAL A 15 1.81 19.19 3.44
C VAL A 15 3.13 18.63 2.90
N ILE A 16 3.07 17.61 2.03
CA ILE A 16 4.29 17.00 1.49
C ILE A 16 4.99 17.93 0.49
N GLU A 17 4.25 18.58 -0.41
CA GLU A 17 4.82 19.61 -1.31
C GLU A 17 5.43 20.77 -0.51
N TRP A 18 4.79 21.17 0.59
CA TRP A 18 5.35 22.21 1.46
C TRP A 18 6.62 21.74 2.17
N LEU A 19 6.66 20.48 2.63
CA LEU A 19 7.86 19.89 3.21
C LEU A 19 8.99 19.85 2.19
N ASP A 20 8.74 19.49 0.93
CA ASP A 20 9.77 19.47 -0.12
C ASP A 20 10.31 20.87 -0.45
N VAL A 21 9.45 21.89 -0.41
CA VAL A 21 9.85 23.29 -0.65
C VAL A 21 10.64 23.89 0.53
N VAL A 22 10.35 23.47 1.76
CA VAL A 22 10.87 24.11 2.99
C VAL A 22 11.97 23.29 3.66
N LEU A 23 12.01 21.97 3.43
CA LEU A 23 12.95 21.01 4.00
C LEU A 23 13.46 20.07 2.90
N PHE A 24 14.67 19.55 3.08
CA PHE A 24 15.13 18.47 2.23
C PHE A 24 14.49 17.16 2.74
N THR A 25 13.66 16.52 1.93
CA THR A 25 12.91 15.28 2.27
C THR A 25 13.81 14.19 2.85
N SER A 26 15.09 14.13 2.44
CA SER A 26 16.06 13.18 2.99
C SER A 26 16.47 13.45 4.45
N GLN A 27 16.21 14.63 5.02
CA GLN A 27 16.50 14.91 6.44
C GLN A 27 15.34 14.50 7.37
N VAL A 28 14.17 14.21 6.82
CA VAL A 28 12.98 13.85 7.59
C VAL A 28 13.12 12.43 8.13
N ARG A 29 13.06 12.28 9.46
CA ARG A 29 13.05 10.99 10.15
C ARG A 29 11.68 10.58 10.66
N GLU A 30 10.82 11.55 10.94
CA GLU A 30 9.47 11.32 11.45
C GLU A 30 8.49 12.18 10.67
N LEU A 31 7.38 11.58 10.24
CA LEU A 31 6.33 12.26 9.51
C LEU A 31 4.96 11.85 10.04
N VAL A 32 4.20 12.83 10.52
CA VAL A 32 2.84 12.63 11.06
C VAL A 32 1.86 13.39 10.18
N LEU A 33 0.95 12.66 9.56
CA LEU A 33 -0.05 13.16 8.61
C LEU A 33 -1.47 12.75 9.04
N ASP A 34 -1.67 12.53 10.34
CA ASP A 34 -2.95 12.09 10.88
C ASP A 34 -4.08 13.06 10.53
N ASN A 35 -5.26 12.51 10.29
CA ASN A 35 -6.47 13.25 9.92
C ASN A 35 -6.36 14.05 8.61
N CYS A 36 -5.27 13.90 7.85
CA CYS A 36 -5.14 14.49 6.53
C CYS A 36 -5.86 13.59 5.51
N LYS A 37 -6.87 14.10 4.83
CA LYS A 37 -7.71 13.28 3.96
C LYS A 37 -6.99 12.89 2.66
N ALA A 38 -6.79 11.60 2.45
CA ALA A 38 -6.34 11.03 1.19
C ALA A 38 -7.37 11.19 0.06
N ASN A 39 -6.91 11.46 -1.16
CA ASN A 39 -7.73 11.40 -2.36
C ASN A 39 -7.96 9.96 -2.77
N ASP A 40 -9.22 9.58 -3.02
CA ASP A 40 -9.62 8.24 -3.45
C ASP A 40 -9.02 7.08 -2.61
N GLY A 41 -8.68 7.37 -1.34
CA GLY A 41 -8.08 6.43 -0.42
C GLY A 41 -6.66 5.98 -0.81
N LYS A 42 -5.90 6.83 -1.49
CA LYS A 42 -4.51 6.60 -1.92
C LYS A 42 -3.53 7.60 -1.32
N ILE A 43 -2.28 7.17 -1.21
CA ILE A 43 -1.18 8.04 -0.79
C ILE A 43 -0.70 8.82 -2.01
N GLU A 44 -0.58 10.13 -1.85
CA GLU A 44 -0.09 11.05 -2.89
C GLU A 44 0.97 11.95 -2.27
N GLY A 45 1.99 12.33 -3.04
CA GLY A 45 3.07 13.22 -2.61
C GLY A 45 4.24 12.51 -1.91
N LEU A 46 4.03 11.34 -1.28
CA LEU A 46 5.12 10.59 -0.66
C LEU A 46 5.97 9.91 -1.75
N THR A 47 7.27 10.20 -1.78
CA THR A 47 8.24 9.69 -2.77
C THR A 47 9.31 8.82 -2.10
N ASP A 48 10.19 8.20 -2.89
CA ASP A 48 11.35 7.44 -2.42
C ASP A 48 12.51 8.33 -1.92
N GLU A 49 12.35 9.66 -1.95
CA GLU A 49 13.34 10.62 -1.44
C GLU A 49 13.39 10.70 0.09
N PHE A 50 12.34 10.20 0.77
CA PHE A 50 12.25 10.06 2.22
C PHE A 50 13.12 8.90 2.75
N VAL A 51 14.37 8.83 2.27
CA VAL A 51 15.32 7.72 2.49
C VAL A 51 15.72 7.52 3.95
N ASN A 52 15.55 8.55 4.79
CA ASN A 52 15.86 8.50 6.22
C ASN A 52 14.62 8.46 7.12
N LEU A 53 13.42 8.29 6.55
CA LEU A 53 12.20 8.19 7.34
C LEU A 53 12.19 6.90 8.16
N GLU A 54 12.04 7.04 9.48
CA GLU A 54 12.03 5.95 10.47
C GLU A 54 10.62 5.74 11.06
N PHE A 55 9.82 6.81 11.14
CA PHE A 55 8.45 6.79 11.64
C PHE A 55 7.48 7.50 10.68
N LEU A 56 6.38 6.84 10.33
CA LEU A 56 5.31 7.39 9.51
C LEU A 56 3.96 7.13 10.18
N SER A 57 3.20 8.21 10.42
CA SER A 57 1.85 8.14 10.95
C SER A 57 0.84 8.69 9.95
N LEU A 58 -0.14 7.85 9.60
CA LEU A 58 -1.21 8.09 8.64
C LEU A 58 -2.55 7.66 9.29
N ILE A 59 -2.82 8.11 10.51
CA ILE A 59 -4.04 7.73 11.24
C ILE A 59 -5.25 8.49 10.68
N SER A 60 -6.36 7.80 10.46
CA SER A 60 -7.64 8.40 10.04
C SER A 60 -7.53 9.28 8.78
N VAL A 61 -6.70 8.87 7.81
CA VAL A 61 -6.54 9.58 6.53
C VAL A 61 -7.52 9.09 5.45
N GLY A 62 -8.17 7.94 5.68
CA GLY A 62 -9.17 7.36 4.79
C GLY A 62 -8.62 6.44 3.69
N LEU A 63 -7.43 5.84 3.90
CA LEU A 63 -6.80 4.93 2.93
C LEU A 63 -7.60 3.64 2.73
N PHE A 64 -7.63 3.15 1.49
CA PHE A 64 -8.18 1.85 1.12
C PHE A 64 -7.11 0.77 0.95
N SER A 65 -5.87 1.19 0.70
CA SER A 65 -4.71 0.33 0.48
C SER A 65 -3.44 1.08 0.85
N VAL A 66 -2.34 0.33 0.97
CA VAL A 66 -0.97 0.80 1.18
C VAL A 66 -0.08 0.53 -0.03
N SER A 67 -0.65 0.08 -1.15
CA SER A 67 0.10 -0.30 -2.35
C SER A 67 0.84 0.86 -3.04
N ASP A 68 0.44 2.11 -2.75
CA ASP A 68 1.06 3.33 -3.28
C ASP A 68 2.19 3.86 -2.38
N LEU A 69 2.57 3.14 -1.31
CA LEU A 69 3.75 3.51 -0.52
C LEU A 69 5.02 3.37 -1.38
N PRO A 70 5.89 4.39 -1.40
CA PRO A 70 7.20 4.29 -2.05
C PRO A 70 8.13 3.42 -1.20
N LYS A 71 9.32 3.15 -1.76
CA LYS A 71 10.38 2.45 -1.04
C LYS A 71 10.93 3.33 0.09
N LEU A 72 10.80 2.86 1.33
CA LEU A 72 11.28 3.56 2.53
C LEU A 72 12.20 2.61 3.31
N PRO A 73 13.49 2.53 2.94
CA PRO A 73 14.38 1.48 3.41
C PRO A 73 14.70 1.54 4.91
N LYS A 74 14.51 2.70 5.55
CA LYS A 74 14.77 2.90 6.98
C LYS A 74 13.49 2.97 7.84
N LEU A 75 12.31 2.81 7.25
CA LEU A 75 11.06 2.92 8.00
C LEU A 75 10.93 1.75 8.97
N LYS A 76 10.86 2.06 10.27
CA LYS A 76 10.79 1.09 11.36
C LYS A 76 9.37 0.95 11.90
N LYS A 77 8.60 2.03 11.94
CA LYS A 77 7.26 2.08 12.53
C LYS A 77 6.28 2.79 11.59
N LEU A 78 5.14 2.13 11.34
CA LEU A 78 4.08 2.60 10.45
C LEU A 78 2.72 2.52 11.17
N GLU A 79 2.08 3.67 11.39
CA GLU A 79 0.76 3.80 12.01
C GLU A 79 -0.30 4.05 10.93
N LEU A 80 -1.24 3.12 10.77
CA LEU A 80 -2.33 3.18 9.78
C LEU A 80 -3.71 3.00 10.44
N SER A 81 -3.82 3.32 11.73
CA SER A 81 -5.07 3.18 12.48
C SER A 81 -6.23 3.96 11.86
N ASP A 82 -7.45 3.46 12.07
CA ASP A 82 -8.69 4.12 11.66
C ASP A 82 -8.77 4.47 10.17
N ASN A 83 -8.20 3.61 9.32
CA ASN A 83 -8.36 3.69 7.87
C ASN A 83 -9.44 2.70 7.37
N ARG A 84 -9.43 2.40 6.08
CA ARG A 84 -10.40 1.50 5.42
C ARG A 84 -9.66 0.43 4.61
N ILE A 85 -8.45 0.08 5.03
CA ILE A 85 -7.59 -0.91 4.38
C ILE A 85 -8.25 -2.28 4.49
N PHE A 86 -8.37 -2.98 3.37
CA PHE A 86 -9.00 -4.31 3.30
C PHE A 86 -8.09 -5.38 2.69
N GLY A 87 -6.85 -5.03 2.34
CA GLY A 87 -5.85 -5.90 1.70
C GLY A 87 -4.71 -5.10 1.09
N GLY A 88 -4.01 -5.68 0.11
CA GLY A 88 -2.95 -5.00 -0.64
C GLY A 88 -1.64 -4.82 0.13
N LEU A 89 -1.37 -5.74 1.06
CA LEU A 89 -0.18 -5.72 1.93
C LEU A 89 1.08 -6.29 1.24
N ASP A 90 0.94 -6.80 0.01
CA ASP A 90 1.97 -7.54 -0.74
C ASP A 90 3.25 -6.73 -0.97
N ARG A 91 3.11 -5.41 -1.06
CA ARG A 91 4.23 -4.51 -1.32
C ARG A 91 5.01 -4.13 -0.07
N LEU A 92 4.44 -4.30 1.13
CA LEU A 92 5.10 -3.87 2.36
C LEU A 92 6.46 -4.55 2.56
N ALA A 93 6.57 -5.83 2.19
CA ALA A 93 7.83 -6.58 2.27
C ALA A 93 8.91 -6.10 1.29
N GLU A 94 8.52 -5.52 0.16
CA GLU A 94 9.45 -5.02 -0.85
C GLU A 94 9.84 -3.57 -0.58
N GLU A 95 8.86 -2.75 -0.21
CA GLU A 95 9.04 -1.31 -0.05
C GLU A 95 9.56 -0.93 1.33
N LEU A 96 9.27 -1.72 2.38
CA LEU A 96 9.59 -1.41 3.78
C LEU A 96 10.41 -2.53 4.47
N PRO A 97 11.62 -2.84 3.98
CA PRO A 97 12.40 -3.99 4.45
C PRO A 97 12.80 -3.91 5.94
N SER A 98 12.88 -2.71 6.52
CA SER A 98 13.27 -2.49 7.92
C SER A 98 12.08 -2.37 8.88
N LEU A 99 10.85 -2.62 8.43
CA LEU A 99 9.65 -2.42 9.23
C LEU A 99 9.61 -3.40 10.41
N THR A 100 9.48 -2.85 11.62
CA THR A 100 9.44 -3.61 12.88
C THR A 100 8.09 -3.54 13.57
N HIS A 101 7.37 -2.42 13.41
CA HIS A 101 6.09 -2.14 14.04
C HIS A 101 5.08 -1.70 12.98
N LEU A 102 3.95 -2.39 12.90
CA LEU A 102 2.86 -2.07 11.99
C LEU A 102 1.54 -2.01 12.76
N ASN A 103 0.88 -0.85 12.73
CA ASN A 103 -0.45 -0.71 13.30
C ASN A 103 -1.49 -0.62 12.19
N LEU A 104 -2.39 -1.60 12.15
CA LEU A 104 -3.51 -1.71 11.23
C LEU A 104 -4.85 -1.70 11.99
N SER A 105 -4.88 -1.28 13.25
CA SER A 105 -6.11 -1.19 14.04
C SER A 105 -7.21 -0.36 13.35
N GLY A 106 -8.47 -0.71 13.58
CA GLY A 106 -9.61 0.01 13.01
C GLY A 106 -9.76 -0.07 11.48
N ASN A 107 -9.09 -1.02 10.82
CA ASN A 107 -9.22 -1.27 9.38
C ASN A 107 -10.25 -2.37 9.05
N LYS A 108 -10.43 -2.68 7.75
CA LYS A 108 -11.44 -3.61 7.22
C LYS A 108 -10.86 -4.98 6.86
N LEU A 109 -9.87 -5.45 7.62
CA LEU A 109 -9.27 -6.77 7.45
C LEU A 109 -10.21 -7.81 8.05
N LYS A 110 -10.71 -8.73 7.21
CA LYS A 110 -11.77 -9.68 7.59
C LYS A 110 -11.25 -11.08 7.90
N ASP A 111 -10.29 -11.54 7.10
CA ASP A 111 -9.84 -12.92 7.09
C ASP A 111 -8.34 -12.99 7.32
N ILE A 112 -7.88 -14.09 7.93
CA ILE A 112 -6.46 -14.36 8.15
C ILE A 112 -5.67 -14.35 6.82
N SER A 113 -6.31 -14.75 5.72
CA SER A 113 -5.70 -14.72 4.38
C SER A 113 -5.30 -13.31 3.91
N THR A 114 -5.95 -12.26 4.42
CA THR A 114 -5.55 -10.87 4.09
C THR A 114 -4.16 -10.50 4.64
N LEU A 115 -3.65 -11.28 5.59
CA LEU A 115 -2.32 -11.13 6.19
C LEU A 115 -1.27 -12.05 5.54
N GLU A 116 -1.68 -12.98 4.67
CA GLU A 116 -0.75 -13.86 3.94
C GLU A 116 0.38 -13.10 3.22
N PRO A 117 0.17 -11.91 2.65
CA PRO A 117 1.26 -11.18 2.02
C PRO A 117 2.34 -10.68 2.98
N LEU A 118 2.07 -10.65 4.29
CA LEU A 118 3.06 -10.35 5.33
C LEU A 118 3.91 -11.58 5.71
N VAL A 119 3.52 -12.77 5.25
CA VAL A 119 4.21 -14.02 5.52
C VAL A 119 5.54 -14.03 4.78
N ASP A 120 6.57 -14.46 5.52
CA ASP A 120 7.81 -14.93 4.93
C ASP A 120 7.52 -16.17 4.06
N LEU A 121 7.21 -15.96 2.78
CA LEU A 121 6.96 -17.02 1.82
C LEU A 121 8.26 -17.66 1.28
N PHE A 122 9.28 -17.83 2.12
CA PHE A 122 10.46 -18.62 1.75
C PHE A 122 10.16 -20.12 1.55
N ILE A 123 8.98 -20.65 1.94
CA ILE A 123 8.79 -22.12 2.01
C ILE A 123 7.91 -22.74 0.92
N MET A 124 7.06 -22.01 0.19
CA MET A 124 6.10 -22.68 -0.73
C MET A 124 6.56 -22.82 -2.19
N ALA A 125 7.68 -22.20 -2.60
CA ALA A 125 8.16 -22.27 -3.99
C ALA A 125 9.13 -23.45 -4.27
N TYR A 126 9.67 -24.10 -3.24
CA TYR A 126 10.67 -25.16 -3.42
C TYR A 126 10.12 -26.58 -3.61
N ALA A 127 8.79 -26.77 -3.61
CA ALA A 127 8.20 -28.11 -3.74
C ALA A 127 7.99 -28.58 -5.19
N GLU A 128 7.83 -27.69 -6.19
CA GLU A 128 7.42 -28.19 -7.52
C GLU A 128 8.27 -27.84 -8.74
N LEU A 129 8.90 -26.68 -8.93
CA LEU A 129 9.53 -26.41 -10.23
C LEU A 129 10.86 -25.65 -10.18
N ARG A 130 11.92 -26.38 -10.53
CA ARG A 130 13.16 -25.84 -11.11
C ARG A 130 12.82 -24.98 -12.33
N THR A 131 12.78 -23.66 -12.18
CA THR A 131 13.12 -22.74 -13.27
C THR A 131 13.99 -21.60 -12.74
N SER A 132 15.04 -21.34 -13.50
CA SER A 132 16.16 -20.44 -13.23
C SER A 132 15.77 -18.96 -13.29
N THR A 133 15.26 -18.42 -12.18
CA THR A 133 15.28 -16.97 -11.90
C THR A 133 15.67 -16.80 -10.43
N PRO A 134 16.70 -16.00 -10.08
CA PRO A 134 16.97 -15.69 -8.69
C PRO A 134 15.78 -14.91 -8.12
N TYR A 135 14.95 -15.60 -7.34
CA TYR A 135 13.89 -14.97 -6.57
C TYR A 135 14.59 -14.11 -5.50
N THR A 136 14.46 -12.79 -5.60
CA THR A 136 14.84 -11.90 -4.50
C THR A 136 13.94 -12.23 -3.32
N GLU A 137 14.53 -12.65 -2.21
CA GLU A 137 13.84 -12.92 -0.95
C GLU A 137 13.18 -11.61 -0.48
N LYS A 138 11.89 -11.45 -0.77
CA LYS A 138 11.07 -10.33 -0.30
C LYS A 138 10.55 -10.71 1.07
N LYS A 139 11.06 -10.09 2.12
CA LYS A 139 10.79 -10.55 3.48
C LYS A 139 10.70 -9.40 4.49
N LEU A 140 9.70 -9.49 5.37
CA LEU A 140 9.56 -8.67 6.58
C LEU A 140 10.13 -9.44 7.80
N ASP A 141 11.40 -9.86 7.77
CA ASP A 141 12.08 -10.56 8.90
C ASP A 141 12.01 -9.74 10.19
N CYS A 142 12.03 -8.42 10.00
CA CYS A 142 12.16 -7.45 11.06
C CYS A 142 10.83 -7.19 11.77
N LEU A 143 9.68 -7.61 11.23
CA LEU A 143 8.38 -7.32 11.83
C LEU A 143 8.24 -8.04 13.18
N LYS A 144 8.20 -7.26 14.27
CA LYS A 144 8.11 -7.73 15.65
C LYS A 144 6.75 -7.49 16.27
N SER A 145 6.09 -6.39 15.91
CA SER A 145 4.80 -5.99 16.48
C SER A 145 3.79 -5.70 15.39
N LEU A 146 2.58 -6.24 15.56
CA LEU A 146 1.44 -6.04 14.68
C LEU A 146 0.22 -5.76 15.55
N ASP A 147 -0.48 -4.67 15.27
CA ASP A 147 -1.75 -4.33 15.92
C ASP A 147 -2.88 -4.42 14.88
N LEU A 148 -3.90 -5.22 15.18
CA LEU A 148 -5.08 -5.44 14.36
C LEU A 148 -6.36 -5.14 15.15
N PHE A 149 -6.25 -4.54 16.34
CA PHE A 149 -7.39 -4.26 17.21
C PHE A 149 -8.51 -3.52 16.45
N GLY A 150 -9.75 -3.96 16.60
CA GLY A 150 -10.89 -3.34 15.92
C GLY A 150 -11.02 -3.68 14.42
N CYS A 151 -10.20 -4.58 13.87
CA CYS A 151 -10.46 -5.21 12.58
C CYS A 151 -11.50 -6.35 12.71
N GLU A 152 -12.16 -6.70 11.61
CA GLU A 152 -13.13 -7.82 11.60
C GLU A 152 -12.47 -9.18 11.91
N VAL A 153 -11.19 -9.35 11.51
CA VAL A 153 -10.38 -10.56 11.73
C VAL A 153 -10.21 -10.93 13.21
N THR A 154 -10.27 -9.96 14.13
CA THR A 154 -10.11 -10.22 15.57
C THR A 154 -11.30 -10.98 16.17
N ASN A 155 -12.42 -11.06 15.45
CA ASN A 155 -13.62 -11.80 15.87
C ASN A 155 -13.58 -13.30 15.51
N LEU A 156 -12.54 -13.73 14.77
CA LEU A 156 -12.38 -15.13 14.40
C LEU A 156 -11.99 -15.97 15.62
N ASN A 157 -12.50 -17.21 15.67
CA ASN A 157 -12.03 -18.19 16.64
C ASN A 157 -10.55 -18.48 16.40
N ASP A 158 -9.79 -18.68 17.48
CA ASP A 158 -8.36 -18.97 17.42
C ASP A 158 -7.56 -17.90 16.64
N TYR A 159 -8.06 -16.66 16.60
CA TYR A 159 -7.46 -15.52 15.88
C TYR A 159 -5.96 -15.37 16.20
N ARG A 160 -5.61 -15.21 17.49
CA ARG A 160 -4.21 -15.01 17.91
C ARG A 160 -3.33 -16.19 17.51
N GLU A 161 -3.78 -17.43 17.75
CA GLU A 161 -3.02 -18.64 17.40
C GLU A 161 -2.81 -18.73 15.88
N SER A 162 -3.84 -18.42 15.10
CA SER A 162 -3.79 -18.41 13.64
C SER A 162 -2.81 -17.36 13.11
N VAL A 163 -2.81 -16.14 13.67
CA VAL A 163 -1.88 -15.08 13.28
C VAL A 163 -0.44 -15.44 13.66
N PHE A 164 -0.18 -15.93 14.89
CA PHE A 164 1.17 -16.33 15.28
C PHE A 164 1.70 -17.54 14.51
N LYS A 165 0.81 -18.44 14.07
CA LYS A 165 1.16 -19.55 13.19
C LYS A 165 1.50 -19.07 11.78
N LEU A 166 0.75 -18.08 11.28
CA LEU A 166 0.97 -17.46 9.98
C LEU A 166 2.25 -16.62 9.94
N LEU A 167 2.49 -15.84 10.99
CA LEU A 167 3.61 -14.91 11.15
C LEU A 167 4.50 -15.36 12.32
N PRO A 168 5.32 -16.42 12.14
CA PRO A 168 6.12 -16.98 13.23
C PRO A 168 7.21 -16.04 13.74
N GLN A 169 7.59 -15.01 12.96
CA GLN A 169 8.56 -13.98 13.32
C GLN A 169 8.02 -12.94 14.31
N LEU A 170 6.70 -12.83 14.43
CA LEU A 170 6.02 -11.84 15.26
C LEU A 170 6.25 -12.13 16.75
N SER A 171 6.64 -11.10 17.49
CA SER A 171 6.85 -11.16 18.95
C SER A 171 5.59 -10.72 19.70
N TYR A 172 4.92 -9.67 19.21
CA TYR A 172 3.75 -9.09 19.84
C TYR A 172 2.60 -8.92 18.83
N LEU A 173 1.40 -9.27 19.27
CA LEU A 173 0.15 -9.09 18.55
C LEU A 173 -0.81 -8.31 19.46
N ASP A 174 -1.33 -7.19 18.99
CA ASP A 174 -2.22 -6.29 19.75
C ASP A 174 -1.65 -5.89 21.12
N GLY A 175 -0.33 -5.74 21.23
CA GLY A 175 0.37 -5.40 22.46
C GLY A 175 0.69 -6.57 23.40
N TYR A 176 0.38 -7.82 23.04
CA TYR A 176 0.65 -9.00 23.88
C TYR A 176 1.44 -10.06 23.12
N ASP A 177 2.30 -10.81 23.80
CA ASP A 177 3.03 -11.93 23.22
C ASP A 177 2.19 -13.22 23.14
N ARG A 178 2.85 -14.36 22.84
CA ARG A 178 2.21 -15.69 22.78
C ARG A 178 1.78 -16.23 24.15
N GLU A 179 2.39 -15.74 25.22
CA GLU A 179 2.13 -16.12 26.61
C GLU A 179 1.21 -15.11 27.33
N ASP A 180 0.55 -14.24 26.55
CA ASP A 180 -0.36 -13.19 27.05
C ASP A 180 0.34 -12.18 27.98
N GLN A 181 1.64 -11.97 27.78
CA GLN A 181 2.40 -10.93 28.46
C GLN A 181 2.37 -9.65 27.63
N GLU A 182 2.04 -8.54 28.30
CA GLU A 182 2.04 -7.22 27.71
C GLU A 182 3.46 -6.85 27.23
N ALA A 183 3.54 -6.25 26.04
CA ALA A 183 4.78 -5.69 25.54
C ALA A 183 5.29 -4.65 26.53
N PRO A 184 6.61 -4.57 26.77
CA PRO A 184 7.15 -3.45 27.53
C PRO A 184 6.74 -2.15 26.84
N ASP A 185 6.43 -1.10 27.62
CA ASP A 185 6.14 0.25 27.11
C ASP A 185 7.32 0.75 26.27
N SER A 186 7.38 0.37 24.99
CA SER A 186 8.46 0.73 24.08
C SER A 186 8.13 2.05 23.40
N ASP A 187 7.97 3.07 24.22
CA ASP A 187 8.26 4.48 23.89
C ASP A 187 9.74 4.81 24.17
N VAL A 188 10.57 3.80 24.48
CA VAL A 188 12.02 3.97 24.56
C VAL A 188 12.57 4.13 23.15
N GLU A 189 12.56 5.39 22.71
CA GLU A 189 13.57 6.08 21.91
C GLU A 189 14.25 5.21 20.84
N VAL A 190 14.05 5.60 19.58
CA VAL A 190 14.83 5.15 18.42
C VAL A 190 16.29 5.66 18.49
N ASP A 191 16.86 5.74 19.69
CA ASP A 191 18.24 6.13 19.96
C ASP A 191 18.95 4.97 20.69
N GLY A 192 19.62 4.11 19.91
CA GLY A 192 20.30 2.95 20.49
C GLY A 192 21.00 2.02 19.51
N VAL A 193 21.85 2.58 18.64
CA VAL A 193 23.11 1.99 18.17
C VAL A 193 23.09 0.51 17.71
N GLU A 194 23.07 0.30 16.40
CA GLU A 194 24.04 -0.62 15.80
C GLU A 194 24.96 0.21 14.90
N GLU A 195 25.98 0.80 15.52
CA GLU A 195 27.21 1.16 14.80
C GLU A 195 27.71 -0.14 14.16
N ALA A 196 27.76 -0.14 12.82
CA ALA A 196 28.43 -1.18 12.09
C ALA A 196 29.85 -1.36 12.68
N PRO A 197 30.34 -2.59 12.87
CA PRO A 197 31.71 -2.78 13.34
C PRO A 197 32.64 -2.20 12.28
N ASP A 198 33.21 -1.04 12.58
CA ASP A 198 34.25 -0.40 11.79
C ASP A 198 35.45 -1.34 11.81
N SER A 199 35.59 -2.12 10.74
CA SER A 199 36.77 -2.91 10.49
C SER A 199 37.80 -1.97 9.90
N ASP A 200 38.55 -1.26 10.74
CA ASP A 200 39.89 -0.92 10.36
C ASP A 200 40.89 -1.22 11.47
N ALA A 201 41.86 -2.01 11.07
CA ALA A 201 42.74 -2.75 11.94
C ALA A 201 43.75 -1.81 12.59
N GLU A 202 43.93 -2.01 13.90
CA GLU A 202 45.14 -1.69 14.64
C GLU A 202 46.40 -2.07 13.82
N VAL A 203 47.11 -1.08 13.29
CA VAL A 203 48.50 -1.23 12.86
C VAL A 203 49.37 -0.57 13.92
N ASP A 204 49.77 -1.40 14.87
CA ASP A 204 50.73 -1.11 15.93
C ASP A 204 52.12 -0.83 15.35
N GLY A 205 52.65 0.35 15.68
CA GLY A 205 54.06 0.58 16.01
C GLY A 205 55.07 0.76 14.88
N VAL A 206 55.48 2.02 14.63
CA VAL A 206 56.91 2.40 14.53
C VAL A 206 57.08 3.86 15.00
N ASP A 207 57.71 4.02 16.18
CA ASP A 207 58.43 5.23 16.61
C ASP A 207 59.41 5.71 15.53
N LYS A 208 59.32 6.99 15.13
CA LYS A 208 60.49 7.83 14.85
C LYS A 208 60.17 9.30 15.09
N GLU A 209 60.76 9.81 16.16
CA GLU A 209 61.08 11.23 16.37
C GLU A 209 62.03 11.74 15.26
N GLU A 210 61.78 12.95 14.76
CA GLU A 210 62.73 14.00 14.32
C GLU A 210 61.82 15.25 14.16
N GLU A 211 61.78 16.20 15.10
CA GLU A 211 62.61 17.42 15.19
C GLU A 211 62.62 18.32 13.94
N ASP A 212 62.39 19.61 14.21
CA ASP A 212 62.63 20.81 13.40
C ASP A 212 61.68 21.06 12.21
N GLU A 213 61.22 22.28 11.91
CA GLU A 213 61.91 23.57 11.99
C GLU A 213 60.87 24.71 11.90
N GLU A 214 61.17 25.83 12.56
CA GLU A 214 60.40 27.08 12.53
C GLU A 214 60.39 27.73 11.13
N GLY A 215 59.36 28.54 10.86
CA GLY A 215 59.31 29.40 9.68
C GLY A 215 58.15 30.39 9.76
N GLU A 216 58.49 31.61 10.14
CA GLU A 216 57.68 32.83 10.16
C GLU A 216 57.28 33.30 8.74
N ASP A 217 56.52 34.40 8.71
CA ASP A 217 56.20 35.35 7.62
C ASP A 217 54.74 35.25 7.11
N GLU A 218 53.84 36.21 7.38
CA GLU A 218 53.82 37.63 6.92
C GLU A 218 53.76 37.67 5.36
N GLU A 219 52.87 38.34 4.62
CA GLU A 219 51.83 39.37 4.81
C GLU A 219 50.80 39.25 3.65
N GLU A 220 49.72 40.06 3.73
CA GLU A 220 49.05 40.90 2.68
C GLU A 220 48.91 40.34 1.23
N GLU A 221 47.77 40.51 0.56
CA GLU A 221 47.33 41.77 -0.04
C GLU A 221 45.85 41.72 -0.48
N GLU A 222 45.27 42.92 -0.54
CA GLU A 222 43.96 43.30 -1.11
C GLU A 222 44.00 43.30 -2.66
N ASP A 223 42.82 43.34 -3.31
CA ASP A 223 42.50 43.87 -4.66
C ASP A 223 41.11 43.29 -5.04
N GLU A 224 39.97 43.99 -4.99
CA GLU A 224 39.49 45.21 -5.66
C GLU A 224 39.14 45.04 -7.16
N ASP A 225 37.89 45.43 -7.49
CA ASP A 225 37.26 45.74 -8.80
C ASP A 225 37.06 44.64 -9.86
N GLY A 226 35.83 44.44 -10.36
CA GLY A 226 35.22 45.15 -11.50
C GLY A 226 35.14 44.14 -12.67
N GLU A 227 34.13 44.01 -13.53
CA GLU A 227 33.18 44.96 -14.09
C GLU A 227 31.90 44.22 -14.56
N GLU A 228 30.84 45.00 -14.72
CA GLU A 228 29.65 44.67 -15.51
C GLU A 228 30.01 44.60 -16.99
N GLU A 229 29.41 43.70 -17.77
CA GLU A 229 29.22 43.93 -19.20
C GLU A 229 27.83 43.44 -19.63
N GLU A 230 27.16 44.35 -20.32
CA GLU A 230 25.85 44.26 -20.96
C GLU A 230 25.93 43.53 -22.31
N ASP A 231 24.75 43.19 -22.82
CA ASP A 231 24.37 43.03 -24.23
C ASP A 231 25.02 41.92 -25.10
N ASP A 232 24.15 41.06 -25.65
CA ASP A 232 24.01 40.99 -27.11
C ASP A 232 22.65 40.34 -27.45
N GLU A 233 21.76 41.17 -27.97
CA GLU A 233 20.61 40.79 -28.81
C GLU A 233 21.16 40.30 -30.15
N GLU A 234 20.67 39.16 -30.66
CA GLU A 234 20.56 39.00 -32.12
C GLU A 234 19.27 38.22 -32.43
N GLU A 235 18.52 38.85 -33.32
CA GLU A 235 17.33 38.39 -34.02
C GLU A 235 17.72 37.28 -35.02
N ASP A 236 16.85 36.30 -35.22
CA ASP A 236 16.79 35.61 -36.51
C ASP A 236 15.32 35.30 -36.82
N GLU A 237 14.77 36.17 -37.67
CA GLU A 237 13.58 35.96 -38.48
C GLU A 237 13.88 34.88 -39.53
N ASP A 238 12.97 33.92 -39.71
CA ASP A 238 12.77 33.28 -41.01
C ASP A 238 11.29 32.92 -41.16
N GLU A 239 10.60 33.80 -41.90
CA GLU A 239 9.35 33.55 -42.62
C GLU A 239 9.61 32.59 -43.79
N ASP A 240 8.61 31.76 -44.13
CA ASP A 240 8.21 31.37 -45.50
C ASP A 240 7.08 30.31 -45.37
N GLU A 241 5.82 30.72 -45.48
CA GLU A 241 5.02 30.82 -46.73
C GLU A 241 4.35 29.49 -47.19
N ASP A 242 3.04 29.45 -46.94
CA ASP A 242 1.90 28.86 -47.66
C ASP A 242 2.13 27.97 -48.89
N VAL A 243 1.44 26.80 -48.91
CA VAL A 243 0.76 26.31 -50.13
C VAL A 243 -0.59 25.67 -49.78
N GLU A 244 -1.62 26.27 -50.37
CA GLU A 244 -3.04 25.90 -50.54
C GLU A 244 -3.30 24.66 -51.42
N GLY A 245 -4.51 24.12 -51.31
CA GLY A 245 -5.16 23.21 -52.27
C GLY A 245 -5.87 22.04 -51.56
N GLU A 246 -7.19 22.12 -51.31
CA GLU A 246 -8.31 21.71 -52.20
C GLU A 246 -8.12 20.28 -52.76
N ASP A 247 -9.08 19.38 -52.88
CA ASP A 247 -10.47 19.13 -52.53
C ASP A 247 -10.63 17.63 -52.91
N ASP A 248 -11.49 16.85 -52.27
CA ASP A 248 -12.42 15.97 -53.01
C ASP A 248 -13.31 15.16 -52.07
N GLU A 249 -14.57 15.22 -52.47
CA GLU A 249 -15.81 14.74 -51.91
C GLU A 249 -15.96 13.23 -52.20
N ASP A 250 -16.66 12.48 -51.33
CA ASP A 250 -17.58 11.42 -51.79
C ASP A 250 -18.47 10.94 -50.63
N GLU A 251 -19.75 11.31 -50.72
CA GLU A 251 -20.87 10.74 -49.96
C GLU A 251 -21.46 9.49 -50.66
N VAL A 252 -22.35 8.79 -49.91
CA VAL A 252 -23.43 7.86 -50.37
C VAL A 252 -22.97 6.41 -50.59
N SER A 253 -23.67 5.32 -50.24
CA SER A 253 -25.02 4.91 -49.77
C SER A 253 -24.82 3.61 -48.96
N GLY A 254 -25.63 3.20 -47.99
CA GLY A 254 -27.07 2.94 -48.09
C GLY A 254 -27.34 1.53 -48.65
N GLU A 255 -28.11 0.76 -47.86
CA GLU A 255 -29.01 -0.35 -48.22
C GLU A 255 -28.74 -1.73 -47.58
N GLU A 256 -29.78 -2.12 -46.83
CA GLU A 256 -30.15 -3.43 -46.35
C GLU A 256 -30.44 -4.37 -47.52
N GLU A 257 -30.21 -5.67 -47.36
CA GLU A 257 -30.95 -6.66 -48.12
C GLU A 257 -31.32 -7.85 -47.23
N GLU A 258 -32.58 -8.21 -47.44
CA GLU A 258 -33.47 -9.05 -46.67
C GLU A 258 -33.59 -10.44 -47.33
N PHE A 259 -34.02 -11.41 -46.54
CA PHE A 259 -34.67 -12.66 -46.95
C PHE A 259 -33.86 -13.84 -47.54
N GLY A 260 -33.95 -14.96 -46.80
CA GLY A 260 -33.86 -16.32 -47.31
C GLY A 260 -34.69 -17.23 -46.40
N HIS A 261 -35.87 -17.62 -46.89
CA HIS A 261 -36.95 -18.33 -46.21
C HIS A 261 -36.95 -19.81 -46.63
N ASP A 262 -36.93 -20.72 -45.65
CA ASP A 262 -37.50 -22.08 -45.67
C ASP A 262 -37.41 -22.64 -44.23
N GLY A 263 -38.34 -23.38 -43.65
CA GLY A 263 -39.56 -24.05 -44.12
C GLY A 263 -39.69 -25.38 -43.36
N GLU A 264 -40.88 -25.64 -42.78
CA GLU A 264 -41.39 -26.97 -42.34
C GLU A 264 -40.86 -27.45 -40.96
N VAL A 265 -41.62 -27.54 -39.85
CA VAL A 265 -42.92 -28.19 -39.48
C VAL A 265 -42.93 -29.71 -39.69
N ASP A 266 -43.02 -30.45 -38.56
CA ASP A 266 -43.72 -31.73 -38.29
C ASP A 266 -43.10 -32.32 -36.99
N GLU A 267 -43.75 -32.30 -35.82
CA GLU A 267 -44.84 -33.17 -35.31
C GLU A 267 -44.50 -34.69 -35.27
N ASP A 268 -44.60 -35.23 -34.05
CA ASP A 268 -45.00 -36.62 -33.69
C ASP A 268 -43.97 -37.77 -33.90
N GLU A 269 -43.88 -38.86 -33.12
CA GLU A 269 -44.56 -39.47 -31.96
C GLU A 269 -43.74 -40.76 -31.59
N GLU A 270 -44.11 -41.43 -30.49
CA GLU A 270 -43.79 -42.84 -30.08
C GLU A 270 -42.38 -43.15 -29.50
N ASP A 271 -42.22 -43.36 -28.19
CA ASP A 271 -42.64 -44.47 -27.29
C ASP A 271 -41.68 -45.69 -27.32
N GLU A 272 -41.13 -46.04 -26.15
CA GLU A 272 -41.06 -47.43 -25.66
C GLU A 272 -40.70 -47.45 -24.16
N ASP A 273 -41.65 -47.98 -23.39
CA ASP A 273 -41.65 -48.26 -21.95
C ASP A 273 -40.62 -49.33 -21.54
N GLU A 274 -40.20 -49.35 -20.27
CA GLU A 274 -40.23 -50.59 -19.47
C GLU A 274 -40.20 -50.29 -17.97
N ASP A 275 -41.15 -50.91 -17.28
CA ASP A 275 -41.53 -50.84 -15.87
C ASP A 275 -40.47 -51.42 -14.90
N GLU A 276 -40.50 -51.01 -13.63
CA GLU A 276 -40.79 -51.94 -12.52
C GLU A 276 -40.99 -51.17 -11.19
N ASP A 277 -42.16 -51.45 -10.60
CA ASP A 277 -42.69 -50.98 -9.31
C ASP A 277 -41.91 -51.53 -8.09
N GLU A 278 -41.98 -50.82 -6.95
CA GLU A 278 -42.46 -51.37 -5.67
C GLU A 278 -42.63 -50.24 -4.61
N GLU A 279 -43.91 -49.87 -4.37
CA GLU A 279 -44.64 -49.74 -3.09
C GLU A 279 -43.85 -49.56 -1.76
N GLU A 280 -44.28 -48.83 -0.71
CA GLU A 280 -45.57 -48.28 -0.28
C GLU A 280 -45.35 -47.33 0.94
N GLU A 281 -46.31 -46.42 1.18
CA GLU A 281 -46.84 -45.87 2.47
C GLU A 281 -45.88 -45.13 3.45
N GLU A 282 -46.26 -44.09 4.22
CA GLU A 282 -47.56 -43.68 4.75
C GLU A 282 -47.48 -42.22 5.27
N SER A 283 -48.55 -41.43 5.03
CA SER A 283 -49.14 -40.33 5.84
C SER A 283 -48.28 -39.16 6.40
N GLY A 284 -48.77 -37.93 6.52
CA GLY A 284 -50.13 -37.41 6.45
C GLY A 284 -50.16 -35.88 6.59
N LYS A 285 -51.19 -35.30 5.96
CA LYS A 285 -51.56 -33.88 5.88
C LYS A 285 -51.86 -33.23 7.24
N GLY A 286 -51.67 -31.90 7.32
CA GLY A 286 -52.33 -31.03 8.29
C GLY A 286 -52.59 -29.63 7.73
N GLU A 287 -53.86 -29.34 7.44
CA GLU A 287 -54.39 -28.09 6.88
C GLU A 287 -54.47 -26.91 7.86
N LYS A 288 -54.49 -25.72 7.25
CA LYS A 288 -54.89 -24.38 7.71
C LYS A 288 -56.01 -24.31 8.78
N ARG A 289 -55.99 -23.26 9.62
CA ARG A 289 -57.14 -22.38 9.92
C ARG A 289 -56.77 -21.11 10.70
N LYS A 290 -57.33 -19.97 10.26
CA LYS A 290 -57.48 -18.67 10.95
C LYS A 290 -58.47 -18.78 12.13
N ARG A 291 -58.30 -17.98 13.19
CA ARG A 291 -59.36 -17.07 13.75
C ARG A 291 -58.83 -16.16 14.86
N GLU A 292 -59.29 -14.90 14.82
CA GLU A 292 -59.17 -13.82 15.82
C GLU A 292 -59.95 -14.12 17.12
N THR A 293 -59.57 -13.53 18.27
CA THR A 293 -60.34 -12.48 19.01
C THR A 293 -59.72 -12.17 20.38
N ASP A 294 -59.81 -10.87 20.71
CA ASP A 294 -59.68 -10.10 21.96
C ASP A 294 -59.56 -10.82 23.31
N ASP A 295 -58.70 -10.26 24.20
CA ASP A 295 -59.11 -10.01 25.58
C ASP A 295 -58.31 -8.84 26.19
N GLU A 296 -59.05 -7.91 26.81
CA GLU A 296 -58.55 -6.77 27.56
C GLU A 296 -58.11 -7.19 28.97
N GLY A 297 -57.29 -6.38 29.63
CA GLY A 297 -57.02 -6.54 31.07
C GLY A 297 -55.94 -5.62 31.60
N GLU A 298 -56.34 -4.42 32.02
CA GLU A 298 -55.64 -3.57 32.99
C GLU A 298 -55.39 -4.33 34.29
N ASP A 299 -54.26 -4.07 34.98
CA ASP A 299 -54.25 -3.56 36.36
C ASP A 299 -52.81 -3.41 36.91
N ASP A 300 -52.60 -2.25 37.55
CA ASP A 300 -51.52 -1.74 38.42
C ASP A 300 -50.13 -1.36 37.84
#